data_AF-A0AAU5FT54-F1
#
_entry.id   AF-A0AAU5FT54-F1
#
_cell.length_a   1.000
_cell.length_b   1.000
_cell.length_c   1.000
_cell.angle_alpha   90.00
_cell.angle_beta   90.00
_cell.angle_gamma   90.00
#
_symmetry.space_group_name_H-M   'P 1'
#
loop_
_entity.id
_entity.type
_entity.pdbx_description
1 polymer ?
#
loop_
_entity_poly.entity_id
_entity_poly.type
_entity_poly.pdbx_seq_one_letter_code
_entity_poly.pdbx_strand_id
1 'polypeptide(L)'
;MPGTLLLDSEGLSKLYRKDRTVMALVQAASEEGVRVATSAMTTLEADYERIHPARVKWVLSRVDVHDVTREVTDRAAALLRFHRLHGHKYAIDAAFAAVAHSSPGPVTVLTSGPEDLTLLCGPAVQVVKV
;
A
#
# COMPACT_ATOMS: atom_id res chain seq x y z
N MET A 1 16.10 -1.82 -10.99
CA MET A 1 16.48 -2.34 -9.65
C MET A 1 15.32 -3.18 -9.14
N PRO A 2 15.58 -4.31 -8.44
CA PRO A 2 14.50 -5.01 -7.76
C PRO A 2 13.92 -4.10 -6.67
N GLY A 3 12.61 -4.19 -6.42
CA GLY A 3 11.94 -3.47 -5.35
C GLY A 3 10.44 -3.40 -5.57
N THR A 4 9.73 -2.88 -4.56
CA THR A 4 8.29 -2.66 -4.59
C THR A 4 7.94 -1.26 -4.08
N LEU A 5 7.18 -0.51 -4.88
CA LEU A 5 6.46 0.69 -4.47
C LEU A 5 5.02 0.29 -4.12
N LEU A 6 4.68 0.27 -2.85
CA LEU A 6 3.37 -0.13 -2.34
C LEU A 6 2.51 1.12 -2.07
N LEU A 7 1.30 1.15 -2.62
CA LEU A 7 0.37 2.25 -2.47
C LEU A 7 -0.66 1.91 -1.39
N ASP A 8 -0.74 2.72 -0.33
CA ASP A 8 -1.85 2.65 0.63
C ASP A 8 -3.13 3.25 0.01
N SER A 9 -4.18 3.39 0.81
CA SER A 9 -5.48 3.89 0.32
C SER A 9 -5.39 5.33 -0.19
N GLU A 10 -4.64 6.21 0.48
CA GLU A 10 -4.47 7.59 0.04
C GLU A 10 -3.53 7.68 -1.18
N GLY A 11 -2.42 6.93 -1.20
CA GLY A 11 -1.51 6.83 -2.33
C GLY A 11 -2.23 6.35 -3.59
N LEU A 12 -3.05 5.30 -3.47
CA LEU A 12 -3.86 4.78 -4.56
C LEU A 12 -4.95 5.78 -4.99
N SER A 13 -5.63 6.42 -4.03
CA SER A 13 -6.62 7.47 -4.30
C SER A 13 -6.03 8.69 -5.02
N LYS A 14 -4.82 9.09 -4.65
CA LYS A 14 -4.07 10.16 -5.33
C LYS A 14 -3.66 9.74 -6.74
N LEU A 15 -3.26 8.49 -6.94
CA LEU A 15 -3.00 7.96 -8.27
C LEU A 15 -4.26 7.98 -9.14
N TYR A 16 -5.42 7.59 -8.60
CA TYR A 16 -6.70 7.70 -9.32
C TYR A 16 -6.99 9.14 -9.76
N ARG A 17 -6.74 10.12 -8.88
CA ARG A 17 -6.93 11.56 -9.12
C ARG A 17 -5.85 12.23 -9.97
N LYS A 18 -4.84 11.50 -10.44
CA LYS A 18 -3.69 12.04 -11.20
C LYS A 18 -2.91 13.09 -10.41
N ASP A 19 -2.79 12.89 -9.10
CA ASP A 19 -1.91 13.71 -8.28
C ASP A 19 -0.48 13.72 -8.86
N ARG A 20 0.11 14.90 -9.01
CA ARG A 20 1.38 15.06 -9.73
C ARG A 20 2.53 14.35 -9.02
N THR A 21 2.56 14.39 -7.69
CA THR A 21 3.62 13.79 -6.88
C THR A 21 3.55 12.27 -6.99
N VAL A 22 2.37 11.69 -6.78
CA VAL A 22 2.20 10.24 -6.87
C VAL A 22 2.43 9.72 -8.29
N MET A 23 1.96 10.44 -9.31
CA MET A 23 2.23 10.09 -10.71
C MET A 23 3.74 10.08 -11.02
N ALA A 24 4.49 11.06 -10.51
CA ALA A 24 5.94 11.11 -10.72
C ALA A 24 6.66 9.94 -10.03
N LEU A 25 6.26 9.58 -8.80
CA LEU A 25 6.83 8.44 -8.06
C LEU A 25 6.53 7.11 -8.74
N VAL A 26 5.30 6.91 -9.22
CA VAL A 26 4.90 5.71 -9.97
C VAL A 26 5.64 5.62 -11.30
N GLN A 27 5.82 6.74 -11.99
CA GLN A 27 6.58 6.80 -13.24
C GLN A 27 8.06 6.45 -13.00
N ALA A 28 8.69 7.04 -11.98
CA ALA A 28 10.07 6.74 -11.61
C ALA A 28 10.24 5.25 -11.25
N ALA A 29 9.32 4.68 -10.46
CA ALA A 29 9.33 3.25 -10.16
C ALA A 29 9.27 2.39 -11.44
N SER A 30 8.39 2.75 -12.38
CA SER A 30 8.29 2.05 -13.66
C SER A 30 9.57 2.15 -14.49
N GLU A 31 10.21 3.32 -14.53
CA GLU A 31 11.46 3.55 -15.27
C GLU A 31 12.63 2.77 -14.66
N GLU A 32 12.64 2.61 -13.35
CA GLU A 32 13.63 1.83 -12.62
C GLU A 32 13.32 0.32 -12.59
N GLY A 33 12.18 -0.13 -13.13
CA GLY A 33 11.75 -1.53 -13.07
C GLY A 33 11.32 -2.00 -11.67
N VAL A 34 10.99 -1.06 -10.79
CA VAL A 34 10.37 -1.31 -9.47
C VAL A 34 8.89 -1.61 -9.69
N ARG A 35 8.38 -2.66 -9.05
CA ARG A 35 6.96 -3.03 -9.17
C ARG A 35 6.09 -2.09 -8.37
N VAL A 36 4.99 -1.67 -8.95
CA VAL A 36 3.97 -0.87 -8.26
C VAL A 36 2.86 -1.79 -7.83
N ALA A 37 2.56 -1.81 -6.54
CA ALA A 37 1.63 -2.77 -5.95
C ALA A 37 0.70 -2.11 -4.94
N THR A 38 -0.37 -2.82 -4.55
CA THR A 38 -1.28 -2.48 -3.45
C THR A 38 -1.93 -3.75 -2.89
N SER A 39 -2.88 -3.64 -1.97
CA SER A 39 -3.67 -4.78 -1.48
C SER A 39 -5.11 -4.74 -1.99
N ALA A 40 -5.76 -5.89 -2.06
CA ALA A 40 -7.18 -5.98 -2.43
C ALA A 40 -8.08 -5.16 -1.48
N MET A 41 -7.77 -5.12 -0.18
CA MET A 41 -8.50 -4.27 0.76
C MET A 41 -8.31 -2.78 0.46
N THR A 42 -7.09 -2.39 0.09
CA THR A 42 -6.77 -1.00 -0.27
C THR A 42 -7.54 -0.54 -1.50
N THR A 43 -7.83 -1.43 -2.46
CA THR A 43 -8.68 -1.07 -3.61
C THR A 43 -10.10 -0.71 -3.21
N LEU A 44 -10.63 -1.33 -2.14
CA LEU A 44 -11.93 -1.02 -1.56
C LEU A 44 -11.89 0.29 -0.76
N GLU A 45 -10.85 0.51 0.04
CA GLU A 45 -10.68 1.74 0.83
C GLU A 45 -10.48 2.99 -0.03
N ALA A 46 -9.72 2.85 -1.12
CA ALA A 46 -9.44 3.93 -2.05
C ALA A 46 -10.61 4.20 -3.03
N ASP A 47 -11.64 3.34 -3.03
CA ASP A 47 -12.78 3.52 -3.92
C ASP A 47 -13.59 4.75 -3.52
N TYR A 48 -13.96 5.54 -4.52
CA TYR A 48 -14.61 6.83 -4.31
C TYR A 48 -15.53 7.15 -5.47
N GLU A 49 -16.82 7.40 -5.17
CA GLU A 49 -17.91 7.56 -6.14
C GLU A 49 -17.64 8.61 -7.25
N ARG A 50 -16.77 9.59 -6.99
CA ARG A 50 -16.47 10.67 -7.95
C ARG A 50 -15.40 10.31 -8.97
N ILE A 51 -14.76 9.15 -8.85
CA ILE A 51 -13.77 8.68 -9.82
C ILE A 51 -14.47 7.79 -10.84
N HIS A 52 -14.30 8.12 -12.13
CA HIS A 52 -14.90 7.34 -13.19
C HIS A 52 -14.41 5.88 -13.18
N PRO A 53 -15.27 4.85 -13.24
CA PRO A 53 -14.86 3.44 -13.13
C PRO A 53 -13.79 3.01 -14.15
N ALA A 54 -13.82 3.57 -15.36
CA ALA A 54 -12.77 3.33 -16.35
C ALA A 54 -11.37 3.80 -15.90
N ARG A 55 -11.28 4.87 -15.09
CA ARG A 55 -10.02 5.34 -14.49
C ARG A 55 -9.51 4.33 -13.47
N VAL A 56 -10.38 3.84 -12.59
CA VAL A 56 -10.04 2.82 -11.60
C VAL A 56 -9.52 1.57 -12.30
N LYS A 57 -10.29 1.03 -13.26
CA LYS A 57 -9.89 -0.16 -14.04
C LYS A 57 -8.55 0.02 -14.75
N TRP A 58 -8.30 1.19 -15.34
CA TRP A 58 -7.04 1.48 -16.03
C TRP A 58 -5.84 1.57 -15.07
N VAL A 59 -6.03 2.13 -13.86
CA VAL A 59 -4.97 2.19 -12.86
C VAL A 59 -4.67 0.78 -12.35
N LEU A 60 -5.70 0.03 -11.96
CA LEU A 60 -5.54 -1.33 -11.43
C LEU A 60 -4.99 -2.32 -12.45
N SER A 61 -5.16 -2.09 -13.76
CA SER A 61 -4.52 -2.92 -14.79
C SER A 61 -3.00 -2.73 -14.88
N ARG A 62 -2.42 -1.79 -14.11
CA ARG A 62 -0.99 -1.46 -14.10
C ARG A 62 -0.37 -1.57 -12.70
N VAL A 63 -1.16 -1.99 -11.72
CA VAL A 63 -0.74 -2.13 -10.32
C VAL A 63 -0.96 -3.57 -9.91
N ASP A 64 0.06 -4.19 -9.32
CA ASP A 64 -0.06 -5.54 -8.78
C ASP A 64 -0.93 -5.50 -7.52
N VAL A 65 -2.11 -6.12 -7.56
CA VAL A 65 -3.03 -6.18 -6.41
C VAL A 65 -2.79 -7.47 -5.64
N HIS A 66 -2.32 -7.35 -4.40
CA HIS A 66 -2.05 -8.48 -3.52
C HIS A 66 -3.31 -8.90 -2.75
N ASP A 67 -3.60 -10.20 -2.76
CA ASP A 67 -4.70 -10.77 -1.98
C ASP A 67 -4.41 -10.71 -0.46
N VAL A 68 -5.47 -10.51 0.33
CA VAL A 68 -5.41 -10.63 1.79
C VAL A 68 -5.87 -12.03 2.17
N THR A 69 -4.90 -12.95 2.22
CA THR A 69 -5.13 -14.36 2.57
C THR A 69 -5.13 -14.57 4.09
N ARG A 70 -5.52 -15.77 4.55
CA ARG A 70 -5.40 -16.16 5.96
C ARG A 70 -3.98 -15.95 6.50
N GLU A 71 -2.97 -16.29 5.69
CA GLU A 71 -1.56 -16.15 6.05
C GLU A 71 -1.16 -14.67 6.26
N VAL A 72 -1.70 -13.76 5.44
CA VAL A 72 -1.53 -12.31 5.62
C VAL A 72 -2.20 -11.87 6.92
N THR A 73 -3.42 -12.35 7.20
CA THR A 73 -4.13 -12.00 8.44
C THR A 73 -3.46 -12.54 9.70
N ASP A 74 -2.83 -13.72 9.64
CA ASP A 74 -2.08 -14.30 10.76
C ASP A 74 -0.84 -13.45 11.07
N ARG A 75 -0.11 -12.99 10.04
CA ARG A 75 1.01 -12.06 10.20
C ARG A 75 0.55 -10.71 10.75
N ALA A 76 -0.54 -10.17 10.23
CA ALA A 76 -1.12 -8.93 10.73
C ALA A 76 -1.50 -9.03 12.22
N ALA A 77 -2.11 -10.15 12.63
CA ALA A 77 -2.44 -10.42 14.02
C ALA A 77 -1.18 -10.49 14.90
N ALA A 78 -0.08 -11.05 14.41
CA ALA A 78 1.20 -11.05 15.12
C ALA A 78 1.76 -9.63 15.30
N LEU A 79 1.72 -8.78 14.27
CA LEU A 79 2.11 -7.37 14.37
C LEU A 79 1.29 -6.63 15.43
N LEU A 80 -0.04 -6.78 15.39
CA LEU A 80 -0.93 -6.14 16.36
C LEU A 80 -0.63 -6.57 17.81
N ARG A 81 -0.38 -7.86 18.04
CA ARG A 81 -0.01 -8.37 19.37
C ARG A 81 1.35 -7.83 19.82
N PHE A 82 2.32 -7.80 18.93
CA PHE A 82 3.66 -7.30 19.22
C PHE A 82 3.63 -5.82 19.65
N HIS A 83 2.89 -4.98 18.92
CA HIS A 83 2.74 -3.56 19.24
C HIS A 83 1.64 -3.26 20.28
N ARG A 84 0.94 -4.29 20.79
CA ARG A 84 -0.20 -4.17 21.72
C ARG A 84 -1.33 -3.27 21.18
N LEU A 85 -1.59 -3.36 19.88
CA LEU A 85 -2.61 -2.60 19.17
C LEU A 85 -3.91 -3.40 19.01
N HIS A 86 -5.04 -2.70 18.96
CA HIS A 86 -6.35 -3.36 18.80
C HIS A 86 -6.76 -3.43 17.33
N GLY A 87 -7.12 -4.63 16.87
CA GLY A 87 -7.53 -4.88 15.48
C GLY A 87 -8.72 -4.05 14.98
N HIS A 88 -9.67 -3.62 15.83
CA HIS A 88 -10.79 -2.80 15.36
C HIS A 88 -10.33 -1.44 14.79
N LYS A 89 -9.16 -0.94 15.22
CA LYS A 89 -8.58 0.31 14.73
C LYS A 89 -7.53 0.07 13.65
N TYR A 90 -6.72 -0.98 13.78
CA TYR A 90 -5.50 -1.15 12.98
C TYR A 90 -5.48 -2.38 12.07
N ALA A 91 -6.59 -3.13 11.93
CA ALA A 91 -6.58 -4.38 11.15
C ALA A 91 -6.18 -4.17 9.69
N ILE A 92 -6.64 -3.08 9.06
CA ILE A 92 -6.33 -2.81 7.67
C ILE A 92 -4.86 -2.42 7.51
N ASP A 93 -4.37 -1.46 8.31
CA ASP A 93 -2.96 -1.07 8.31
C ASP A 93 -2.03 -2.24 8.63
N ALA A 94 -2.42 -3.12 9.56
CA ALA A 94 -1.62 -4.30 9.91
C ALA A 94 -1.58 -5.35 8.79
N ALA A 95 -2.70 -5.54 8.07
CA ALA A 95 -2.73 -6.40 6.89
C ALA A 95 -1.89 -5.81 5.75
N PHE A 96 -1.96 -4.49 5.55
CA PHE A 96 -1.14 -3.79 4.58
C PHE A 96 0.36 -3.87 4.91
N ALA A 97 0.72 -3.70 6.19
CA ALA A 97 2.09 -3.90 6.67
C ALA A 97 2.57 -5.35 6.48
N ALA A 98 1.71 -6.34 6.68
CA ALA A 98 2.04 -7.75 6.40
C ALA A 98 2.29 -8.01 4.90
N VAL A 99 1.54 -7.35 4.01
CA VAL A 99 1.80 -7.36 2.56
C VAL A 99 3.13 -6.69 2.25
N ALA A 100 3.43 -5.54 2.86
CA ALA A 100 4.71 -4.85 2.70
C ALA A 100 5.90 -5.73 3.11
N HIS A 101 5.80 -6.44 4.24
CA HIS A 101 6.84 -7.38 4.70
C HIS A 101 7.03 -8.61 3.80
N SER A 102 5.99 -9.01 3.08
CA SER A 102 6.02 -10.16 2.16
C SER A 102 6.41 -9.75 0.74
N SER A 103 6.52 -8.44 0.48
CA SER A 103 6.87 -7.91 -0.83
C SER A 103 8.38 -7.97 -1.06
N PRO A 104 8.84 -8.29 -2.29
CA PRO A 104 10.27 -8.32 -2.57
C PRO A 104 10.91 -6.93 -2.42
N GLY A 105 11.90 -6.86 -1.53
CA GLY A 105 12.54 -5.62 -1.16
C GLY A 105 13.55 -5.08 -2.17
N PRO A 106 13.99 -3.82 -1.99
CA PRO A 106 13.52 -2.82 -1.02
C PRO A 106 12.05 -2.42 -1.23
N VAL A 107 11.34 -2.13 -0.13
CA VAL A 107 9.91 -1.74 -0.15
C VAL A 107 9.75 -0.29 0.27
N THR A 108 9.06 0.49 -0.56
CA THR A 108 8.65 1.86 -0.25
C THR A 108 7.12 1.93 -0.21
N VAL A 109 6.56 2.51 0.85
CA VAL A 109 5.12 2.75 1.02
C VAL A 109 4.82 4.22 0.80
N LEU A 110 3.83 4.53 -0.04
CA LEU A 110 3.28 5.89 -0.16
C LEU A 110 2.00 5.99 0.68
N THR A 111 1.94 6.99 1.56
CA THR A 111 0.81 7.23 2.48
C THR A 111 0.67 8.71 2.85
N SER A 112 -0.51 9.17 3.27
CA SER A 112 -0.64 10.50 3.90
C SER A 112 -0.48 10.49 5.42
N GLY A 113 -0.67 9.34 6.05
CA GLY A 113 -0.63 9.11 7.49
C GLY A 113 0.51 8.17 7.88
N PRO A 114 1.76 8.63 7.86
CA PRO A 114 2.92 7.74 8.01
C PRO A 114 3.05 7.11 9.39
N GLU A 115 2.40 7.64 10.43
CA GLU A 115 2.62 7.23 11.83
C GLU A 115 2.29 5.74 12.06
N ASP A 116 1.09 5.31 11.66
CA ASP A 116 0.62 3.94 11.89
C ASP A 116 1.42 2.92 11.06
N LEU A 117 1.70 3.25 9.79
CA LEU A 117 2.48 2.38 8.90
C LEU A 117 3.97 2.35 9.26
N THR A 118 4.54 3.45 9.78
CA THR A 118 5.93 3.44 10.28
C THR A 118 6.03 2.57 11.53
N LEU A 119 5.05 2.63 12.42
CA LEU A 119 4.99 1.78 13.60
C LEU A 119 4.89 0.30 13.22
N LEU A 120 3.96 -0.04 12.32
CA LEU A 120 3.65 -1.44 11.96
C LEU A 120 4.69 -2.07 11.03
N CYS A 121 5.24 -1.33 10.07
CA CYS A 121 6.23 -1.86 9.13
C CYS A 121 7.67 -1.78 9.66
N GLY A 122 7.94 -0.96 10.67
CA GLY A 122 9.28 -0.79 11.22
C GLY A 122 10.33 -0.33 10.18
N PRO A 123 11.64 -0.45 10.49
CA PRO A 123 12.70 0.16 9.70
C PRO A 123 13.01 -0.56 8.37
N ALA A 124 12.45 -1.75 8.14
CA ALA A 124 12.68 -2.53 6.93
C ALA A 124 11.90 -1.99 5.71
N VAL A 125 10.90 -1.14 5.95
CA VAL A 125 10.05 -0.54 4.92
C VAL A 125 10.21 0.98 4.98
N GLN A 126 10.53 1.59 3.84
CA GLN A 126 10.58 3.04 3.75
C GLN A 126 9.16 3.59 3.64
N VAL A 127 8.75 4.47 4.55
CA VAL A 127 7.44 5.13 4.50
C VAL A 127 7.62 6.56 4.03
N VAL A 128 6.96 6.93 2.93
CA VAL A 128 7.05 8.25 2.30
C VAL A 128 5.69 8.92 2.35
N LYS A 129 5.66 10.13 2.90
CA LYS A 129 4.46 10.95 2.95
C LYS A 129 4.14 11.52 1.57
N VAL A 130 2.91 11.35 1.09
CA VAL A 130 2.41 11.91 -0.17
C VAL A 130 1.15 12.72 0.01
#